data_AF-A0A3G3IGY4-F1
#
_entry.id   AF-A0A3G3IGY4-F1
#
_cell.length_a   1.000
_cell.length_b   1.000
_cell.length_c   1.000
_cell.angle_alpha   90.00
_cell.angle_beta   90.00
_cell.angle_gamma   90.00
#
_symmetry.space_group_name_H-M   'P 1'
#
loop_
_entity.id
_entity.type
_entity.pdbx_description
1 polymer ?
#
loop_
_entity_poly.entity_id
_entity_poly.type
_entity_poly.pdbx_seq_one_letter_code
_entity_poly.pdbx_strand_id
1 'polypeptide(L)' 'MHIIMEFKKTRSNASDDTLRKTSENALEQIRDRKYFHGLKGDVLMHGIAVRGKDVLVSSDTVSL' A
#
# COMPACT_ATOMS: atom_id res chain seq x y z
N MET A 1 2.85 8.50 15.88
CA MET A 1 2.09 7.88 14.79
C MET A 1 2.85 8.11 13.50
N HIS A 2 3.27 7.05 12.85
CA HIS A 2 3.97 7.10 11.57
C HIS A 2 3.03 6.63 10.46
N ILE A 3 3.17 7.19 9.26
CA ILE A 3 2.40 6.79 8.08
C ILE A 3 3.38 6.44 6.97
N ILE A 4 3.23 5.24 6.39
CA ILE A 4 4.00 4.79 5.24
C ILE A 4 3.03 4.53 4.10
N MET A 5 3.33 5.09 2.92
CA MET A 5 2.49 4.93 1.73
C MET A 5 3.33 4.44 0.56
N GLU A 6 2.89 3.37 -0.11
CA GLU A 6 3.48 2.85 -1.34
C GLU A 6 2.48 3.04 -2.49
N PHE A 7 2.90 3.71 -3.55
CA PHE A 7 2.05 4.05 -4.69
C PHE A 7 2.40 3.22 -5.92
N LYS A 8 1.38 2.60 -6.53
CA LYS A 8 1.49 1.84 -7.77
C LYS A 8 0.49 2.33 -8.80
N LYS A 9 0.96 2.54 -10.03
CA LYS A 9 0.11 2.87 -11.17
C LYS A 9 -0.13 1.62 -12.00
N THR A 10 -1.39 1.33 -12.32
CA THR A 10 -1.76 0.27 -13.25
C THR A 10 -2.06 0.84 -14.63
N ARG A 11 -2.16 -0.03 -15.64
CA ARG A 11 -2.61 0.37 -16.98
C ARG A 11 -4.08 0.78 -16.93
N SER A 12 -4.47 1.72 -17.78
CA SER A 12 -5.86 2.23 -17.83
C SER A 12 -6.91 1.15 -18.10
N ASN A 13 -6.53 0.07 -18.78
CA ASN A 13 -7.39 -1.08 -19.08
C ASN A 13 -7.21 -2.26 -18.11
N ALA A 14 -6.49 -2.09 -17.00
CA ALA A 14 -6.35 -3.12 -15.98
C ALA A 14 -7.72 -3.46 -15.37
N SER A 15 -7.95 -4.75 -15.06
CA SER A 15 -9.18 -5.18 -14.39
C SER A 15 -9.23 -4.70 -12.93
N ASP A 16 -10.41 -4.73 -12.31
CA ASP A 16 -10.57 -4.41 -10.89
C ASP A 16 -9.78 -5.38 -9.99
N ASP A 17 -9.71 -6.66 -10.35
CA ASP A 17 -8.87 -7.64 -9.64
C ASP A 17 -7.39 -7.28 -9.73
N THR A 18 -6.94 -6.76 -10.89
CA THR A 18 -5.56 -6.26 -11.03
C THR A 18 -5.33 -5.03 -10.16
N LEU A 19 -6.28 -4.10 -10.09
CA LEU A 19 -6.20 -2.92 -9.24
C LEU A 19 -6.11 -3.31 -7.76
N ARG A 20 -6.95 -4.25 -7.31
CA ARG A 20 -6.95 -4.80 -5.94
C ARG A 20 -5.64 -5.51 -5.60
N LYS A 21 -5.19 -6.45 -6.43
CA LYS A 21 -3.91 -7.14 -6.22
C LYS A 21 -2.73 -6.16 -6.18
N THR A 22 -2.79 -5.09 -6.97
CA THR A 22 -1.74 -4.08 -6.99
C THR A 22 -1.65 -3.30 -5.67
N SER A 23 -2.78 -2.95 -5.04
CA SER A 23 -2.75 -2.26 -3.74
C SER A 23 -2.32 -3.21 -2.62
N GLU A 24 -2.74 -4.48 -2.66
CA GLU A 24 -2.30 -5.52 -1.73
C GLU A 24 -0.79 -5.74 -1.83
N ASN A 25 -0.25 -5.90 -3.05
CA ASN A 25 1.19 -6.03 -3.29
C ASN A 25 1.98 -4.79 -2.84
N ALA A 26 1.41 -3.59 -2.97
CA ALA A 26 2.03 -2.36 -2.47
C ALA A 26 2.16 -2.39 -0.94
N LEU A 27 1.13 -2.88 -0.25
CA LEU A 27 1.15 -3.04 1.21
C LEU A 27 2.13 -4.14 1.64
N GLU A 28 2.15 -5.28 0.93
CA GLU A 28 3.13 -6.36 1.16
C GLU A 28 4.57 -5.86 0.95
N GLN A 29 4.82 -5.03 -0.06
CA GLN A 29 6.14 -4.45 -0.27
C GLN A 29 6.62 -3.63 0.93
N ILE A 30 5.73 -2.86 1.59
CA ILE A 30 6.07 -2.12 2.81
C ILE A 30 6.54 -3.10 3.91
N ARG A 31 5.84 -4.23 4.05
CA ARG A 31 6.16 -5.28 5.03
C ARG A 31 7.47 -5.98 4.73
N ASP A 32 7.64 -6.46 3.50
CA ASP A 32 8.82 -7.23 3.07
C ASP A 32 10.09 -6.41 3.14
N ARG A 33 10.00 -5.12 2.78
CA ARG A 33 11.14 -4.19 2.85
C ARG A 33 11.38 -3.64 4.25
N LYS A 34 10.50 -3.94 5.21
CA LYS A 34 10.55 -3.47 6.59
C LYS A 34 10.75 -1.96 6.66
N TYR A 35 10.01 -1.18 5.87
CA TYR A 35 10.14 0.28 5.87
C TYR A 35 9.82 0.92 7.23
N PHE A 36 9.14 0.18 8.11
CA PHE A 36 8.86 0.59 9.49
C PHE A 36 9.98 0.24 10.49
N HIS A 37 11.10 -0.36 10.04
CA HIS A 37 12.20 -0.73 10.92
C HIS A 37 12.80 0.51 11.60
N GLY A 38 12.93 0.45 12.93
CA GLY A 38 13.47 1.54 13.74
C GLY A 38 12.46 2.63 14.12
N LEU A 39 11.23 2.56 13.62
CA LEU A 39 10.13 3.40 14.11
C LEU A 39 9.63 2.90 15.47
N LYS A 40 9.00 3.79 16.25
CA LYS A 40 8.42 3.49 17.57
C LYS A 40 6.95 3.87 17.61
N GLY A 41 6.13 3.05 18.25
CA GLY A 41 4.69 3.25 18.35
C GLY A 41 3.95 2.83 17.08
N ASP A 42 2.72 3.32 16.93
CA ASP A 42 1.84 2.88 15.84
C ASP A 42 2.29 3.39 14.47
N VAL A 43 2.36 2.46 13.53
CA VAL A 43 2.67 2.69 12.11
C VAL A 43 1.48 2.26 11.27
N LEU A 44 0.87 3.24 10.60
CA LEU A 44 -0.18 3.03 9.61
C LEU A 44 0.46 2.87 8.23
N MET A 45 0.14 1.79 7.54
CA MET A 45 0.68 1.45 6.23
C MET A 45 -0.43 1.45 5.19
N HIS A 46 -0.21 2.11 4.07
CA HIS A 46 -1.13 2.16 2.94
C HIS A 46 -0.46 1.68 1.65
N GLY A 47 -0.99 0.61 1.06
CA GLY A 47 -0.73 0.23 -0.32
C GLY A 47 -1.77 0.87 -1.23
N ILE A 48 -1.33 1.72 -2.16
CA ILE A 48 -2.23 2.52 -3.00
C ILE A 48 -2.04 2.12 -4.45
N ALA A 49 -3.13 1.74 -5.12
CA ALA A 49 -3.15 1.46 -6.55
C ALA A 49 -4.04 2.45 -7.29
N VAL A 50 -3.55 2.97 -8.42
CA VAL A 50 -4.25 3.96 -9.25
C VAL A 50 -4.42 3.46 -10.68
N ARG A 51 -5.66 3.48 -11.18
CA ARG A 51 -6.04 3.24 -12.58
C ARG A 51 -6.82 4.44 -13.11
N GLY A 52 -6.14 5.33 -13.82
CA GLY A 52 -6.79 6.56 -14.32
C GLY A 52 -7.28 7.43 -13.16
N LYS A 53 -8.61 7.51 -12.97
CA LYS A 53 -9.25 8.21 -11.84
C LYS A 53 -9.64 7.27 -10.70
N ASP A 54 -9.57 5.95 -10.91
CA ASP A 54 -9.91 4.96 -9.88
C ASP A 54 -8.71 4.80 -8.95
N VAL A 55 -9.00 4.81 -7.64
CA VAL A 55 -8.01 4.63 -6.58
C VAL A 55 -8.50 3.52 -5.65
N LEU A 56 -7.62 2.58 -5.33
CA LEU A 56 -7.87 1.56 -4.33
C LEU A 56 -6.77 1.60 -3.27
N VAL A 57 -7.18 1.54 -2.00
CA VAL A 57 -6.29 1.63 -0.84
C VAL A 57 -6.44 0.36 0.00
N SER A 58 -5.35 -0.38 0.15
CA SER A 58 -5.19 -1.44 1.14
C SER A 58 -4.46 -0.86 2.34
N SER A 59 -4.92 -1.13 3.56
CA SER A 59 -4.35 -0.54 4.77
C SER A 59 -4.08 -1.58 5.84
N ASP A 60 -3.07 -1.33 6.65
CA ASP A 60 -2.77 -2.12 7.85
C ASP A 60 -2.10 -1.25 8.91
N THR A 61 -2.16 -1.67 10.17
CA THR A 61 -1.52 -0.99 11.29
C THR A 61 -0.66 -1.97 12.06
N VAL A 62 0.57 -1.56 12.39
CA VAL A 62 1.45 -2.31 13.28
C VAL A 62 1.88 -1.41 14.44
N SER A 63 1.86 -1.97 15.65
CA SER A 63 2.40 -1.32 16.85
C SER A 63 3.80 -1.87 17.12
N LEU A 64 4.81 -0.98 17.17
CA LEU A 64 6.23 -1.31 17.33
C LEU A 64 6.81 -0.81 18.66
#